data_AF-A0AA43DLK5-F1
#
_entry.id   AF-A0AA43DLK5-F1
#
_cell.length_a   1.000
_cell.length_b   1.000
_cell.length_c   1.000
_cell.angle_alpha   90.00
_cell.angle_beta   90.00
_cell.angle_gamma   90.00
#
_symmetry.space_group_name_H-M   'P 1'
#
loop_
_entity.id
_entity.type
_entity.pdbx_description
1 polymer ?
#
loop_
_entity_poly.entity_id
_entity_poly.type
_entity_poly.pdbx_seq_one_letter_code
_entity_poly.pdbx_strand_id
1 'polypeptide(L)'
;MELEAVRHLATCALRNLEIHRKRIDDLNVYPVPDGDTGTNLTLTLRSIVEALESSNADDSAAVAKDVTRAALMGARGNSGVIFSQIVRGFVDVLGQTSDVSTPRLRRAFRGASDAAYRAVKRPVEGTMLTVIREMAEEGERKENRRLPAPEFLAAVLAGG
;
A
#
# COMPACT_ATOMS: atom_id res chain seq x y z
N MET A 1 -13.68 2.87 -6.16
CA MET A 1 -13.52 2.45 -4.76
C MET A 1 -14.68 2.99 -3.94
N GLU A 2 -15.20 2.20 -3.01
CA GLU A 2 -16.26 2.63 -2.08
C GLU A 2 -15.63 3.00 -0.73
N LEU A 3 -16.07 4.11 -0.12
CA LEU A 3 -15.48 4.65 1.11
C LEU A 3 -15.49 3.62 2.25
N GLU A 4 -16.61 2.94 2.48
CA GLU A 4 -16.74 1.94 3.57
C GLU A 4 -15.83 0.73 3.37
N ALA A 5 -15.68 0.25 2.13
CA ALA A 5 -14.75 -0.83 1.82
C ALA A 5 -13.29 -0.42 2.08
N VAL A 6 -12.92 0.83 1.73
CA VAL A 6 -11.58 1.37 1.98
C VAL A 6 -11.33 1.59 3.47
N ARG A 7 -12.32 2.09 4.23
CA ARG A 7 -12.27 2.19 5.70
C ARG A 7 -12.02 0.83 6.33
N HIS A 8 -12.81 -0.16 5.94
CA HIS A 8 -12.68 -1.51 6.49
C HIS A 8 -11.29 -2.11 6.20
N LEU A 9 -10.80 -1.98 4.97
CA LEU A 9 -9.46 -2.44 4.58
C LEU A 9 -8.37 -1.74 5.38
N ALA A 10 -8.43 -0.40 5.49
CA ALA A 10 -7.44 0.39 6.22
C ALA A 10 -7.40 0.03 7.71
N THR A 11 -8.56 -0.17 8.35
CA THR A 11 -8.66 -0.58 9.75
C THR A 11 -8.11 -1.98 9.98
N CYS A 12 -8.40 -2.94 9.10
CA CYS A 12 -7.82 -4.29 9.19
C CYS A 12 -6.29 -4.26 8.99
N ALA A 13 -5.81 -3.47 8.03
CA ALA A 13 -4.39 -3.31 7.79
C ALA A 13 -3.67 -2.63 8.97
N LEU A 14 -4.30 -1.63 9.61
CA LEU A 14 -3.76 -0.98 10.81
C LEU A 14 -3.61 -1.97 11.96
N ARG A 15 -4.66 -2.75 12.25
CA ARG A 15 -4.61 -3.79 13.28
C ARG A 15 -3.51 -4.81 13.01
N ASN A 16 -3.32 -5.22 11.76
CA ASN A 16 -2.27 -6.14 11.37
C ASN A 16 -0.87 -5.54 11.62
N LEU A 17 -0.64 -4.28 11.21
CA LEU A 17 0.61 -3.58 11.52
C LEU A 17 0.84 -3.42 13.03
N GLU A 18 -0.19 -3.12 13.82
CA GLU A 18 -0.07 -3.01 15.28
C GLU A 18 0.37 -4.34 15.92
N ILE A 19 -0.22 -5.46 15.49
CA ILE A 19 0.12 -6.81 15.97
C ILE A 19 1.58 -7.15 15.64
N HIS A 20 2.04 -6.81 14.44
CA HIS A 20 3.38 -7.17 13.97
C HIS A 20 4.44 -6.08 14.13
N ARG A 21 4.07 -4.91 14.68
CA ARG A 21 4.93 -3.72 14.80
C ARG A 21 6.32 -4.05 15.32
N LYS A 22 6.38 -4.69 16.50
CA LYS A 22 7.65 -5.03 17.15
C LYS A 22 8.49 -5.97 16.28
N ARG A 23 7.87 -6.98 15.68
CA ARG A 23 8.56 -7.91 14.79
C ARG A 23 9.15 -7.20 13.57
N ILE A 24 8.43 -6.23 13.00
CA ILE A 24 8.91 -5.44 11.86
C ILE A 24 10.05 -4.51 12.30
N ASP A 25 9.93 -3.88 13.47
CA ASP A 25 10.99 -3.08 14.09
C ASP A 25 12.26 -3.93 14.28
N ASP A 26 12.12 -5.17 14.75
CA ASP A 26 13.24 -6.10 14.98
C ASP A 26 13.88 -6.62 13.67
N LEU A 27 13.14 -6.63 12.55
CA LEU A 27 13.65 -6.99 11.21
C LEU A 27 14.45 -5.86 10.55
N ASN A 28 14.39 -4.64 11.07
CA ASN A 28 15.02 -3.47 10.48
C ASN A 28 16.55 -3.51 10.69
N VAL A 29 17.25 -4.27 9.86
CA VAL A 29 18.72 -4.47 9.93
C VAL A 29 19.51 -3.66 8.88
N TYR A 30 18.86 -2.86 8.02
CA TYR A 30 19.53 -2.16 6.91
C TYR A 30 18.88 -0.80 6.56
N PRO A 31 19.65 0.26 6.21
CA PRO A 31 21.10 0.44 6.38
C PRO A 31 21.47 0.94 7.79
N VAL A 32 20.48 1.40 8.56
CA VAL A 32 20.63 1.85 9.95
C VAL A 32 19.54 1.15 10.76
N PRO A 33 19.90 0.32 11.75
CA PRO A 33 18.94 -0.35 12.62
C PRO A 33 18.45 0.63 13.69
N ASP A 34 17.66 1.62 13.27
CA ASP A 34 16.95 2.54 14.17
C ASP A 34 15.72 1.88 14.81
N GLY A 35 15.35 0.67 14.36
CA GLY A 35 14.34 -0.18 15.00
C GLY A 35 12.95 0.46 15.00
N ASP A 36 12.66 1.33 14.02
CA ASP A 36 11.42 2.12 13.99
C ASP A 36 10.53 1.85 12.77
N THR A 37 10.89 0.92 11.88
CA THR A 37 10.17 0.70 10.62
C THR A 37 8.71 0.32 10.85
N GLY A 38 8.44 -0.65 11.71
CA GLY A 38 7.07 -1.05 12.08
C GLY A 38 6.32 0.11 12.74
N THR A 39 6.98 0.87 13.60
CA THR A 39 6.39 2.08 14.23
C THR A 39 6.03 3.14 13.19
N ASN A 40 6.93 3.43 12.24
CA ASN A 40 6.73 4.38 11.15
C ASN A 40 5.58 3.98 10.22
N LEU A 41 5.49 2.70 9.85
CA LEU A 41 4.39 2.17 9.04
C LEU A 41 3.05 2.26 9.79
N THR A 42 3.03 1.89 11.07
CA THR A 42 1.82 1.93 11.91
C THR A 42 1.28 3.35 12.05
N LEU A 43 2.15 4.33 12.34
CA LEU A 43 1.75 5.73 12.48
C LEU A 43 1.25 6.31 11.15
N THR A 44 1.92 5.97 10.05
CA THR A 44 1.50 6.41 8.71
C THR A 44 0.11 5.87 8.36
N LEU A 45 -0.14 4.57 8.61
CA LEU A 45 -1.44 3.96 8.34
C LEU A 45 -2.54 4.45 9.30
N ARG A 46 -2.19 4.77 10.55
CA ARG A 46 -3.12 5.39 11.49
C ARG A 46 -3.64 6.72 10.98
N SER A 47 -2.77 7.58 10.44
CA SER A 47 -3.20 8.85 9.84
C SER A 47 -4.15 8.66 8.66
N ILE A 48 -4.00 7.57 7.88
CA ILE A 48 -4.95 7.22 6.81
C ILE A 48 -6.31 6.82 7.39
N VAL A 49 -6.32 5.98 8.43
CA VAL A 49 -7.55 5.55 9.10
C VAL A 49 -8.30 6.74 9.70
N GLU A 50 -7.62 7.61 10.45
CA GLU A 50 -8.21 8.81 11.06
C GLU A 50 -8.82 9.75 10.01
N ALA A 51 -8.11 9.95 8.89
CA ALA A 51 -8.63 10.76 7.78
C ALA A 51 -9.88 10.13 7.16
N LEU A 52 -9.85 8.82 6.92
CA LEU A 52 -10.99 8.09 6.36
C LEU A 52 -12.20 8.09 7.29
N GLU A 53 -12.02 7.97 8.62
CA GLU A 53 -13.10 8.06 9.62
C GLU A 53 -13.81 9.42 9.56
N SER A 54 -13.07 10.50 9.33
CA SER A 54 -13.61 11.86 9.20
C SER A 54 -14.12 12.21 7.79
N SER A 55 -13.85 11.37 6.79
CA SER A 55 -14.18 11.64 5.39
C SER A 55 -15.69 11.56 5.11
N ASN A 56 -16.19 12.44 4.25
CA ASN A 56 -17.53 12.38 3.68
C ASN A 56 -17.47 12.21 2.14
N ALA A 57 -16.39 11.61 1.63
CA ALA A 57 -16.21 11.38 0.21
C ALA A 57 -17.33 10.51 -0.37
N ASP A 58 -17.93 10.98 -1.45
CA ASP A 58 -19.08 10.37 -2.12
C ASP A 58 -18.71 9.70 -3.46
N ASP A 59 -17.49 9.91 -3.94
CA ASP A 59 -16.97 9.25 -5.14
C ASP A 59 -15.56 8.67 -4.96
N SER A 60 -15.15 7.83 -5.93
CA SER A 60 -13.86 7.13 -5.92
C SER A 60 -12.65 8.07 -5.96
N ALA A 61 -12.77 9.23 -6.61
CA ALA A 61 -11.68 10.19 -6.76
C ALA A 61 -11.48 10.98 -5.46
N ALA A 62 -12.56 11.36 -4.78
CA ALA A 62 -12.54 11.97 -3.46
C ALA A 62 -11.94 11.03 -2.41
N VAL A 63 -12.37 9.76 -2.39
CA VAL A 63 -11.75 8.75 -1.50
C VAL A 63 -10.25 8.61 -1.78
N ALA A 64 -9.87 8.52 -3.06
CA ALA A 64 -8.47 8.44 -3.46
C ALA A 64 -7.66 9.65 -2.98
N LYS A 65 -8.20 10.86 -3.15
CA LYS A 65 -7.57 12.10 -2.71
C LYS A 65 -7.36 12.14 -1.19
N ASP A 66 -8.35 11.70 -0.42
CA ASP A 66 -8.25 11.66 1.04
C ASP A 66 -7.17 10.68 1.49
N VAL A 67 -7.17 9.45 0.95
CA VAL A 67 -6.16 8.44 1.27
C VAL A 67 -4.75 8.91 0.92
N THR A 68 -4.55 9.41 -0.30
CA THR A 68 -3.22 9.85 -0.76
C THR A 68 -2.69 11.06 0.01
N ARG A 69 -3.56 12.03 0.31
CA ARG A 69 -3.21 13.19 1.15
C ARG A 69 -2.84 12.74 2.56
N ALA A 70 -3.65 11.88 3.18
CA ALA A 70 -3.42 11.40 4.53
C ALA A 70 -2.14 10.58 4.63
N ALA A 71 -1.89 9.69 3.66
CA ALA A 71 -0.66 8.89 3.59
C ALA A 71 0.58 9.79 3.52
N LEU A 72 0.55 10.84 2.70
CA LEU A 72 1.68 11.74 2.50
C LEU A 72 1.94 12.64 3.71
N MET A 73 0.89 13.23 4.29
CA MET A 73 1.02 14.13 5.45
C MET A 73 1.29 13.37 6.76
N GLY A 74 0.77 12.14 6.86
CA GLY A 74 0.95 11.24 7.98
C GLY A 74 2.26 10.44 7.94
N ALA A 75 3.00 10.48 6.84
CA ALA A 75 4.25 9.73 6.69
C ALA A 75 5.23 10.02 7.85
N ARG A 76 5.83 8.96 8.39
CA ARG A 76 6.84 9.01 9.46
C ARG A 76 8.12 8.30 9.04
N GLY A 77 9.25 8.99 9.19
CA GLY A 77 10.57 8.46 8.79
C GLY A 77 10.65 8.09 7.31
N ASN A 78 11.72 7.39 6.93
CA ASN A 78 11.92 6.96 5.55
C ASN A 78 10.93 5.86 5.15
N SER A 79 10.70 4.89 6.04
CA SER A 79 9.78 3.77 5.81
C SER A 79 8.34 4.24 5.60
N GLY A 80 7.86 5.21 6.38
CA GLY A 80 6.54 5.81 6.20
C GLY A 80 6.44 6.64 4.92
N VAL A 81 7.50 7.35 4.54
CA VAL A 81 7.55 8.02 3.22
C VAL A 81 7.43 6.99 2.11
N ILE A 82 8.24 5.93 2.06
CA ILE A 82 8.15 4.91 1.00
C ILE A 82 6.76 4.27 0.96
N PHE A 83 6.22 3.89 2.13
CA PHE A 83 4.87 3.32 2.23
C PHE A 83 3.79 4.27 1.71
N SER A 84 3.88 5.56 1.99
CA SER A 84 2.95 6.55 1.43
C SER A 84 2.95 6.57 -0.10
N GLN A 85 4.09 6.30 -0.73
CA GLN A 85 4.24 6.29 -2.18
C GLN A 85 3.69 5.00 -2.80
N ILE A 86 3.86 3.87 -2.11
CA ILE A 86 3.20 2.59 -2.46
C ILE A 86 1.69 2.80 -2.47
N VAL A 87 1.13 3.30 -1.35
CA VAL A 87 -0.30 3.59 -1.22
C VAL A 87 -0.75 4.56 -2.32
N ARG A 88 -0.01 5.65 -2.56
CA ARG A 88 -0.34 6.60 -3.61
C ARG A 88 -0.36 5.95 -5.00
N GLY A 89 0.68 5.24 -5.39
CA GLY A 89 0.74 4.60 -6.71
C GLY A 89 -0.37 3.58 -6.93
N PHE A 90 -0.80 2.88 -5.88
CA PHE A 90 -1.95 1.97 -5.94
C PHE A 90 -3.27 2.73 -6.12
N VAL A 91 -3.48 3.75 -5.29
CA VAL A 91 -4.72 4.53 -5.21
C VAL A 91 -4.89 5.45 -6.42
N ASP A 92 -3.82 5.97 -7.01
CA ASP A 92 -3.88 6.79 -8.24
C ASP A 92 -4.46 6.01 -9.42
N VAL A 93 -4.32 4.68 -9.42
CA VAL A 93 -4.90 3.79 -10.44
C VAL A 93 -6.34 3.44 -10.08
N LEU A 94 -6.60 2.98 -8.86
CA LEU A 94 -7.95 2.59 -8.46
C LEU A 94 -8.90 3.78 -8.30
N GLY A 95 -8.38 4.96 -8.00
CA GLY A 95 -9.15 6.18 -7.78
C GLY A 95 -9.86 6.71 -9.02
N GLN A 96 -9.35 6.42 -10.21
CA GLN A 96 -9.89 7.01 -11.45
C GLN A 96 -11.25 6.41 -11.86
N THR A 97 -11.66 5.26 -11.29
CA THR A 97 -12.96 4.64 -11.55
C THR A 97 -13.46 3.84 -10.34
N SER A 98 -14.74 3.49 -10.30
CA SER A 98 -15.24 2.52 -9.30
C SER A 98 -14.78 1.08 -9.54
N ASP A 99 -14.22 0.76 -10.70
CA ASP A 99 -13.77 -0.59 -11.09
C ASP A 99 -12.58 -1.10 -10.26
N VAL A 100 -12.75 -2.28 -9.66
CA VAL A 100 -11.73 -3.04 -8.91
C VAL A 100 -11.46 -4.42 -9.54
N SER A 101 -11.66 -4.52 -10.86
CA SER A 101 -11.37 -5.73 -11.64
C SER A 101 -9.90 -6.12 -11.62
N THR A 102 -9.61 -7.39 -11.91
CA THR A 102 -8.26 -7.94 -12.01
C THR A 102 -7.33 -7.13 -12.92
N PRO A 103 -7.72 -6.72 -14.16
CA PRO A 103 -6.88 -5.85 -14.99
C PRO A 103 -6.51 -4.54 -14.31
N ARG A 104 -7.40 -3.98 -13.49
CA ARG A 104 -7.22 -2.72 -12.79
C ARG A 104 -6.35 -2.89 -11.54
N LEU A 105 -6.59 -3.92 -10.74
CA LEU A 105 -5.74 -4.30 -9.60
C LEU A 105 -4.30 -4.57 -10.03
N ARG A 106 -4.10 -5.30 -11.13
CA ARG A 106 -2.77 -5.51 -11.72
C ARG A 106 -2.05 -4.19 -12.04
N ARG A 107 -2.76 -3.25 -12.68
CA ARG A 107 -2.21 -1.91 -12.95
C ARG A 107 -1.91 -1.15 -11.66
N ALA A 108 -2.72 -1.32 -10.62
CA ALA A 108 -2.52 -0.67 -9.32
C ALA A 108 -1.26 -1.19 -8.62
N PHE A 109 -0.99 -2.50 -8.61
CA PHE A 109 0.27 -3.05 -8.09
C PHE A 109 1.49 -2.53 -8.86
N ARG A 110 1.42 -2.49 -10.20
CA ARG A 110 2.48 -1.89 -11.01
C ARG A 110 2.69 -0.41 -10.68
N GLY A 111 1.61 0.36 -10.58
CA GLY A 111 1.66 1.78 -10.20
C GLY A 111 2.26 2.01 -8.82
N ALA A 112 1.94 1.16 -7.84
CA ALA A 112 2.49 1.19 -6.50
C ALA A 112 4.00 0.93 -6.49
N SER A 113 4.45 -0.11 -7.20
CA SER A 113 5.88 -0.43 -7.36
C SER A 113 6.62 0.75 -7.99
N ASP A 114 6.15 1.23 -9.15
CA ASP A 114 6.82 2.32 -9.86
C ASP A 114 6.89 3.61 -9.03
N ALA A 115 5.84 3.93 -8.27
CA ALA A 115 5.82 5.10 -7.39
C ALA A 115 6.82 4.97 -6.23
N ALA A 116 6.94 3.79 -5.63
CA ALA A 116 7.87 3.53 -4.55
C ALA A 116 9.33 3.64 -5.00
N TYR A 117 9.68 3.03 -6.14
CA TYR A 117 11.05 3.11 -6.67
C TYR A 117 11.43 4.52 -7.10
N ARG A 118 10.50 5.30 -7.69
CA ARG A 118 10.76 6.69 -8.06
C ARG A 118 11.02 7.60 -6.86
N ALA A 119 10.43 7.29 -5.71
CA ALA A 119 10.58 8.11 -4.51
C ALA A 119 11.93 7.93 -3.80
N VAL A 120 12.67 6.88 -4.13
CA VAL A 120 13.95 6.54 -3.48
C VAL A 120 15.10 6.82 -4.44
N LYS A 121 16.00 7.74 -4.05
CA LYS A 121 17.15 8.14 -4.88
C LYS A 121 18.11 6.98 -5.21
N ARG A 122 18.23 6.01 -4.31
CA ARG A 122 19.06 4.80 -4.45
C ARG A 122 18.26 3.60 -3.92
N PRO A 123 17.39 2.98 -4.74
CA PRO A 123 16.57 1.86 -4.30
C PRO A 123 17.45 0.65 -3.97
N VAL A 124 17.06 -0.09 -2.93
CA VAL A 124 17.80 -1.27 -2.47
C VAL A 124 16.82 -2.44 -2.37
N GLU A 125 17.19 -3.55 -3.01
CA GLU A 125 16.49 -4.83 -2.92
C GLU A 125 16.72 -5.49 -1.55
N GLY A 126 15.81 -6.35 -1.11
CA GLY A 126 15.73 -6.85 0.27
C GLY A 126 14.95 -5.92 1.21
N THR A 127 14.15 -5.00 0.65
CA THR A 127 13.30 -4.07 1.42
C THR A 127 11.83 -4.19 0.97
N MET A 128 10.93 -3.36 1.52
CA MET A 128 9.54 -3.29 1.05
C MET A 128 9.41 -2.94 -0.45
N LEU A 129 10.47 -2.37 -1.05
CA LEU A 129 10.54 -2.15 -2.51
C LEU A 129 10.54 -3.49 -3.28
N THR A 130 11.23 -4.50 -2.76
CA THR A 130 11.27 -5.85 -3.35
C THR A 130 9.89 -6.47 -3.31
N VAL A 131 9.25 -6.46 -2.15
CA VAL A 131 7.89 -7.01 -1.94
C VAL A 131 6.90 -6.41 -2.94
N ILE A 132 6.81 -5.07 -3.05
CA ILE A 132 5.84 -4.47 -3.97
C ILE A 132 6.18 -4.70 -5.45
N ARG A 133 7.47 -4.86 -5.80
CA ARG A 133 7.89 -5.23 -7.16
C ARG A 133 7.49 -6.66 -7.48
N GLU A 134 7.75 -7.61 -6.58
CA GLU A 134 7.42 -9.03 -6.74
C GLU A 134 5.90 -9.23 -6.81
N MET A 135 5.12 -8.55 -5.97
CA MET A 135 3.65 -8.52 -6.08
C MET A 135 3.16 -8.02 -7.45
N ALA A 136 3.81 -6.97 -8.00
CA ALA A 136 3.46 -6.46 -9.32
C ALA A 136 3.83 -7.43 -10.45
N GLU A 137 4.99 -8.06 -10.37
CA GLU A 137 5.44 -9.09 -11.32
C GLU A 137 4.54 -10.33 -11.27
N GLU A 138 4.16 -10.79 -10.07
CA GLU A 138 3.22 -11.90 -9.87
C GLU A 138 1.85 -11.59 -10.49
N GLY A 139 1.33 -10.38 -10.28
CA GLY A 139 0.07 -9.96 -10.88
C GLY A 139 0.11 -9.88 -12.42
N GLU A 140 1.29 -9.78 -13.02
CA GLU A 140 1.47 -9.65 -14.47
C GLU A 140 1.63 -10.99 -15.20
N ARG A 141 1.86 -12.08 -14.44
CA ARG A 141 1.92 -13.45 -14.93
C ARG A 141 0.66 -13.82 -15.70
N LYS A 142 0.82 -14.61 -16.76
CA LYS A 142 -0.25 -14.86 -17.75
C LYS A 142 -1.41 -15.64 -17.14
N GLU A 143 -1.09 -16.59 -16.29
CA GLU A 143 -2.01 -17.42 -15.50
C GLU A 143 -2.92 -16.59 -14.58
N ASN A 144 -2.43 -15.47 -14.06
CA ASN A 144 -3.17 -14.65 -13.10
C ASN A 144 -4.10 -13.63 -13.77
N ARG A 145 -3.92 -13.32 -15.06
CA ARG A 145 -4.62 -12.21 -15.76
C ARG A 145 -6.14 -12.36 -15.84
N ARG A 146 -6.65 -13.58 -15.78
CA ARG A 146 -8.07 -13.91 -15.93
C ARG A 146 -8.71 -14.42 -14.65
N LEU A 147 -7.95 -14.48 -13.56
CA LEU A 147 -8.50 -14.88 -12.28
C LEU A 147 -9.54 -13.85 -11.82
N PRO A 148 -10.64 -14.27 -11.17
CA PRO A 148 -11.47 -13.38 -10.37
C PRO A 148 -10.63 -12.57 -9.37
N ALA A 149 -11.06 -11.35 -9.05
CA ALA A 149 -10.28 -10.44 -8.20
C ALA A 149 -9.81 -11.06 -6.85
N PRO A 150 -10.63 -11.85 -6.12
CA PRO A 150 -10.16 -12.51 -4.90
C PRO A 150 -9.05 -13.53 -5.14
N GLU A 151 -9.18 -14.36 -6.18
CA GLU A 151 -8.17 -15.36 -6.56
C GLU A 151 -6.89 -14.69 -7.07
N PHE A 152 -7.02 -13.60 -7.82
CA PHE A 152 -5.89 -12.77 -8.22
C PHE A 152 -5.13 -12.21 -7.01
N LEU A 153 -5.84 -11.65 -6.03
CA LEU A 153 -5.21 -11.14 -4.81
C LEU A 153 -4.53 -12.25 -4.01
N ALA A 154 -5.15 -13.44 -3.92
CA ALA A 154 -4.54 -14.59 -3.27
C ALA A 154 -3.25 -15.05 -3.97
N ALA A 155 -3.24 -15.07 -5.31
CA ALA A 155 -2.05 -15.41 -6.10
C ALA A 155 -0.92 -14.39 -5.88
N VAL A 156 -1.25 -13.08 -5.92
CA VAL A 156 -0.28 -12.01 -5.66
C VAL A 156 0.31 -12.10 -4.24
N LEU A 157 -0.52 -12.42 -3.23
CA LEU A 157 -0.07 -12.60 -1.85
C LEU A 157 0.78 -13.87 -1.64
N ALA A 158 0.62 -14.89 -2.48
CA ALA A 158 1.40 -16.12 -2.37
C ALA A 158 2.75 -16.03 -3.09
N GLY A 159 2.86 -15.18 -4.11
CA GLY A 159 4.05 -15.04 -4.95
C GLY A 159 4.93 -13.83 -4.64
N GLY A 160 4.52 -12.93 -3.74
CA GLY A 160 5.26 -11.72 -3.35
C GLY A 160 5.25 -11.45 -1.86
#